data_AF-A0A848ZAP8-F1
#
_entry.id   AF-A0A848ZAP8-F1
#
_cell.length_a   1.000
_cell.length_b   1.000
_cell.length_c   1.000
_cell.angle_alpha   90.00
_cell.angle_beta   90.00
_cell.angle_gamma   90.00
#
_symmetry.space_group_name_H-M   'P 1'
#
loop_
_entity.id
_entity.type
_entity.pdbx_description
1 polymer ?
#
loop_
_entity_poly.entity_id
_entity_poly.type
_entity_poly.pdbx_seq_one_letter_code
_entity_poly.pdbx_strand_id
1 'polypeptide(L)' 'MSLLEVVEAVIGEIFLNDCLMRPDSCSRSHNCAVNRVWERARNQLRDTLRETTFDKLFTGKVTEEDLAYEEAY' A
#
# COMPACT_ATOMS: atom_id res chain seq x y z
N MET A 1 4.19 -5.00 -15.42
CA MET A 1 4.87 -5.44 -14.20
C MET A 1 5.12 -4.23 -13.31
N SER A 2 4.35 -4.09 -12.25
CA SER A 2 4.53 -3.09 -11.21
C SER A 2 5.43 -3.61 -10.09
N LEU A 3 5.96 -2.70 -9.29
CA LEU A 3 6.68 -3.05 -8.07
C LEU A 3 5.77 -3.79 -7.10
N LEU A 4 4.48 -3.41 -7.00
CA LEU A 4 3.49 -4.13 -6.17
C LEU A 4 3.36 -5.60 -6.56
N GLU A 5 3.24 -5.89 -7.86
CA GLU A 5 3.10 -7.27 -8.36
C GLU A 5 4.28 -8.15 -7.91
N VAL A 6 5.50 -7.64 -8.03
CA VAL A 6 6.70 -8.40 -7.63
C VAL A 6 6.79 -8.54 -6.12
N VAL A 7 6.50 -7.47 -5.37
CA VAL A 7 6.52 -7.52 -3.90
C VAL A 7 5.50 -8.53 -3.39
N GLU A 8 4.23 -8.43 -3.81
CA GLU A 8 3.17 -9.33 -3.33
C GLU A 8 3.33 -10.77 -3.84
N ALA A 9 3.99 -10.99 -4.97
CA ALA A 9 4.36 -12.34 -5.41
C ALA A 9 5.38 -13.01 -4.49
N VAL A 10 6.25 -12.24 -3.82
CA VAL A 10 7.30 -12.75 -2.93
C VAL A 10 6.83 -12.88 -1.49
N ILE A 11 6.12 -11.88 -0.97
CA ILE A 11 5.76 -11.81 0.46
C ILE A 11 4.28 -12.05 0.74
N GLY A 12 3.45 -12.18 -0.30
CA GLY A 12 2.00 -12.16 -0.19
C GLY A 12 1.43 -10.74 -0.15
N GLU A 13 0.11 -10.64 -0.08
CA GLU A 13 -0.59 -9.36 -0.02
C GLU A 13 -0.12 -8.51 1.17
N ILE A 14 0.15 -7.23 0.94
CA ILE A 14 0.71 -6.34 1.97
C ILE A 14 -0.35 -6.02 3.01
N PHE A 15 -0.05 -6.24 4.29
CA PHE A 15 -0.85 -5.75 5.42
C PHE A 15 0.07 -5.05 6.41
N LEU A 16 -0.30 -3.83 6.84
CA LEU A 16 0.50 -3.03 7.79
C LEU A 16 0.28 -3.44 9.26
N ASN A 17 -0.75 -4.23 9.53
CA ASN A 17 -1.09 -4.62 10.88
C ASN A 17 -1.87 -5.96 10.90
N ASP A 18 -1.67 -6.77 11.93
CA ASP A 18 -2.35 -8.06 12.09
C ASP A 18 -3.87 -7.92 12.10
N CYS A 19 -4.39 -6.84 12.68
CA CYS A 19 -5.83 -6.59 12.71
C CYS A 19 -6.46 -6.29 11.35
N LEU A 20 -5.67 -6.05 10.30
CA LEU A 20 -6.14 -5.97 8.92
C LEU A 20 -6.06 -7.31 8.19
N MET A 21 -5.00 -8.09 8.44
CA MET A 21 -4.85 -9.42 7.84
C MET A 21 -5.80 -10.45 8.48
N ARG A 22 -5.99 -10.34 9.80
CA ARG A 22 -6.77 -11.25 10.63
C ARG A 22 -7.65 -10.41 11.56
N PRO A 23 -8.88 -10.05 11.16
CA PRO A 23 -9.77 -9.24 12.00
C PRO A 23 -10.00 -9.80 13.41
N ASP A 24 -9.99 -11.13 13.55
CA ASP A 24 -10.16 -11.82 14.83
C ASP A 24 -8.94 -11.70 15.77
N SER A 25 -7.78 -11.25 15.28
CA SER A 25 -6.60 -11.00 16.13
C SER A 25 -6.79 -9.83 17.11
N CYS A 26 -7.81 -8.99 16.87
CA CYS A 26 -8.12 -7.83 17.70
C CYS A 26 -9.63 -7.73 17.91
N SER A 27 -10.09 -7.86 19.16
CA SER A 27 -11.51 -7.77 19.53
C SER A 27 -12.18 -6.43 19.18
N ARG A 28 -11.39 -5.41 18.86
CA ARG A 28 -11.86 -4.07 18.50
C ARG A 28 -11.90 -3.83 17.00
N SER A 29 -11.39 -4.74 16.16
CA SER A 29 -11.18 -4.54 14.71
C SER A 29 -12.38 -3.90 14.00
N HIS A 30 -13.59 -4.43 14.21
CA HIS A 30 -14.82 -3.95 13.59
C HIS A 30 -15.20 -2.48 13.91
N ASN A 31 -14.83 -1.97 15.08
CA ASN A 31 -15.22 -0.64 15.56
C ASN A 31 -14.01 0.25 15.93
N CYS A 32 -12.80 -0.13 15.51
CA CYS A 32 -11.58 0.58 15.83
C CYS A 32 -11.30 1.68 14.79
N ALA A 33 -11.31 2.95 15.21
CA ALA A 33 -10.93 4.05 14.33
C ALA A 33 -9.50 3.90 13.77
N VAL A 34 -8.57 3.34 14.55
CA VAL A 34 -7.19 3.09 14.13
C VAL A 34 -7.12 2.02 13.02
N ASN A 35 -8.00 1.01 13.03
CA ASN A 35 -8.07 0.00 11.97
C ASN A 35 -8.43 0.65 10.62
N ARG A 36 -9.38 1.59 10.60
CA ARG A 36 -9.73 2.36 9.40
C ARG A 36 -8.57 3.21 8.88
N VAL A 37 -7.82 3.85 9.78
CA VAL A 37 -6.62 4.62 9.40
C VAL A 37 -5.55 3.69 8.82
N TRP A 38 -5.35 2.51 9.41
CA TRP A 38 -4.42 1.51 8.89
C TRP A 38 -4.84 0.98 7.51
N GLU A 39 -6.14 0.75 7.29
CA GLU A 39 -6.65 0.31 5.99
C GLU A 39 -6.36 1.37 4.92
N ARG A 40 -6.61 2.65 5.21
CA ARG A 40 -6.25 3.75 4.31
C ARG A 40 -4.75 3.78 4.02
N ALA A 41 -3.91 3.72 5.06
CA ALA A 41 -2.46 3.76 4.91
C ALA A 41 -1.94 2.57 4.08
N ARG A 42 -2.52 1.38 4.28
CA ARG A 42 -2.23 0.18 3.48
C ARG A 42 -2.56 0.41 2.01
N ASN A 43 -3.74 0.95 1.71
CA ASN A 43 -4.16 1.19 0.33
C ASN A 43 -3.22 2.20 -0.35
N GLN A 44 -2.89 3.30 0.33
CA GLN A 44 -1.94 4.29 -0.18
C GLN A 44 -0.57 3.68 -0.50
N LEU A 45 -0.02 2.86 0.41
CA LEU A 45 1.23 2.14 0.14
C LEU A 45 1.12 1.23 -1.10
N ARG A 46 0.03 0.44 -1.19
CA ARG A 46 -0.16 -0.47 -2.33
C ARG A 46 -0.32 0.31 -3.64
N ASP A 47 -1.01 1.44 -3.62
CA ASP A 47 -1.21 2.30 -4.78
C ASP A 47 0.12 2.88 -5.28
N THR A 48 0.95 3.44 -4.37
CA THR A 48 2.30 3.92 -4.69
C THR A 48 3.16 2.83 -5.35
N LEU A 49 3.13 1.60 -4.83
CA LEU A 49 3.88 0.48 -5.40
C LEU A 49 3.30 0.01 -6.74
N ARG A 50 1.99 0.17 -6.96
CA ARG A 50 1.30 -0.22 -8.20
C ARG A 50 1.62 0.74 -9.34
N GLU A 51 1.71 2.03 -9.06
CA GLU A 51 1.99 3.10 -10.04
C GLU A 51 3.45 3.12 -10.52
N THR A 52 4.34 2.47 -9.77
CA THR A 52 5.74 2.29 -10.12
C THR A 52 5.94 1.03 -10.95
N THR A 53 6.25 1.18 -12.24
CA THR A 53 6.60 0.05 -13.13
C THR A 53 8.10 -0.17 -13.21
N PHE A 54 8.52 -1.38 -13.58
CA PHE A 54 9.94 -1.68 -13.77
C PHE A 54 10.57 -0.84 -14.89
N ASP A 55 9.83 -0.46 -15.93
CA ASP A 55 10.32 0.44 -16.98
C ASP A 55 10.73 1.82 -16.42
N LYS A 56 9.94 2.37 -15.48
CA LYS A 56 10.29 3.63 -14.78
C LYS A 56 11.57 3.47 -13.96
N LEU A 57 11.72 2.35 -13.25
CA LEU A 57 12.90 2.04 -12.44
C LEU A 57 14.16 1.86 -13.29
N PHE A 58 14.07 1.11 -14.40
CA PHE A 58 15.21 0.87 -15.30
C PHE A 58 15.70 2.14 -16.00
N THR A 59 14.79 3.07 -16.28
CA THR A 59 15.14 4.33 -16.93
C THR A 59 15.57 5.42 -15.94
N GLY A 60 15.48 5.16 -14.63
CA GLY A 60 15.75 6.16 -13.59
C GLY A 60 14.77 7.35 -13.63
N LYS A 61 13.63 7.20 -14.30
CA LYS A 61 12.62 8.24 -14.52
C LYS A 61 11.47 8.12 -13.51
N VAL A 62 11.81 7.95 -12.24
CA VAL A 62 10.84 8.20 -11.17
C VAL A 62 10.93 9.70 -10.87
N THR A 63 9.92 10.46 -11.27
CA THR A 63 9.91 11.92 -11.12
C THR A 63 9.27 12.34 -9.81
N GLU A 64 9.43 13.62 -9.42
CA GLU A 64 8.67 14.18 -8.31
C GLU A 64 7.15 14.14 -8.58
N GLU A 65 6.72 14.21 -9.84
CA GLU A 65 5.31 14.02 -10.23
C GLU A 65 4.84 12.58 -9.98
N ASP A 66 5.67 11.56 -10.25
CA ASP A 66 5.35 10.16 -9.95
C ASP A 66 5.23 9.87 -8.44
N LEU A 67 5.82 10.72 -7.60
CA LEU A 67 5.81 10.61 -6.14
C LEU A 67 4.90 11.67 -5.50
N ALA A 68 4.30 12.55 -6.29
CA ALA A 68 3.46 13.62 -5.81
C ALA A 68 2.13 13.03 -5.31
N TYR A 69 1.81 13.32 -4.06
CA TYR A 69 0.47 13.11 -3.55
C TYR A 69 -0.41 14.27 -4.04
N GLU A 70 -1.47 13.99 -4.80
CA GLU A 70 -2.57 14.94 -4.93
C GLU A 70 -3.23 15.07 -3.55
N GLU A 71 -3.15 16.26 -2.94
CA GLU A 71 -3.98 16.59 -1.79
C GLU A 71 -5.45 16.51 -2.22
N ALA A 72 -6.11 15.42 -1.86
CA ALA A 72 -7.56 15.31 -1.96
C ALA A 72 -8.17 16.33 -0.98
N TYR A 73 -8.52 17.50 -1.50
CA TYR A 73 -9.29 18.55 -0.81
C TYR A 73 -10.78 18.44 -1.14
#